data_AF-G0EL86-F1
#
_entry.id   AF-G0EL86-F1
#
_cell.length_a   1.000
_cell.length_b   1.000
_cell.length_c   1.000
_cell.angle_alpha   90.00
_cell.angle_beta   90.00
_cell.angle_gamma   90.00
#
_symmetry.space_group_name_H-M   'P 1'
#
loop_
_entity.id
_entity.type
_entity.pdbx_description
1 polymer ?
#
loop_
_entity_poly.entity_id
_entity_poly.type
_entity_poly.pdbx_seq_one_letter_code
_entity_poly.pdbx_strand_id
1 'polypeptide(L)'
;MKKLIIVLLLFQSYYLCSAADLDKLNNLFESANKLYNDGKYLEANYLYKDIAASNFVSKDLYYNLASSYAAIGSNGYAVLYYEKALNISPFDKETKVMINSLTGNNDYDSQLIIIMYGFLMLFLVFFTLMIMMFIKSKKINKFLLMLSIVLLIPTAILNNNINSDYVITIDNANLYSGSSTKSSIVSQISEGEKLKVLEEYTNWYYVKGNFKGWISKSSAEKI
;
A
#
# COMPACT_ATOMS: atom_id res chain seq x y z
N MET A 1 3.56 -27.45 35.51
CA MET A 1 2.29 -26.71 35.75
C MET A 1 2.53 -25.25 36.12
N LYS A 2 3.26 -24.91 37.19
CA LYS A 2 3.51 -23.50 37.59
C LYS A 2 4.15 -22.62 36.49
N LYS A 3 5.12 -23.15 35.73
CA LYS A 3 5.73 -22.46 34.58
C LYS A 3 4.76 -22.23 33.40
N LEU A 4 3.78 -23.11 33.21
CA LEU A 4 2.77 -23.00 32.15
C LEU A 4 1.72 -21.93 32.49
N ILE A 5 1.34 -21.84 33.78
CA ILE A 5 0.42 -20.81 34.29
C ILE A 5 1.06 -19.42 34.19
N ILE A 6 2.36 -19.29 34.48
CA ILE A 6 3.08 -18.02 34.32
C ILE A 6 3.13 -17.60 32.85
N VAL A 7 3.39 -18.53 31.92
CA VAL A 7 3.36 -18.23 30.47
C VAL A 7 1.95 -17.83 30.02
N LEU A 8 0.89 -18.49 30.52
CA LEU A 8 -0.49 -18.15 30.21
C LEU A 8 -0.90 -16.77 30.76
N LEU A 9 -0.46 -16.43 31.98
CA LEU A 9 -0.70 -15.13 32.61
C LEU A 9 0.08 -14.00 31.91
N LEU A 10 1.30 -14.25 31.45
CA LEU A 10 2.08 -13.31 30.64
C LEU A 10 1.41 -13.09 29.27
N PHE A 11 0.89 -14.14 28.64
CA PHE A 11 0.13 -14.05 27.40
C PHE A 11 -1.17 -13.23 27.59
N GLN A 12 -1.92 -13.46 28.67
CA GLN A 12 -3.14 -12.70 28.98
C GLN A 12 -2.86 -11.22 29.29
N SER A 13 -1.75 -10.90 29.95
CA SER A 13 -1.35 -9.51 30.21
C SER A 13 -1.01 -8.73 28.92
N TYR A 14 -0.54 -9.40 27.87
CA TYR A 14 -0.30 -8.80 26.56
C TYR A 14 -1.61 -8.39 25.86
N TYR A 15 -2.69 -9.19 25.98
CA TYR A 15 -3.98 -8.87 25.38
C TYR A 15 -4.69 -7.69 26.07
N LEU A 16 -4.54 -7.54 27.39
CA LEU A 16 -5.13 -6.43 28.14
C LEU A 16 -4.50 -5.07 27.80
N CYS A 17 -3.20 -5.04 27.50
CA CYS A 17 -2.51 -3.83 27.05
C CYS A 17 -2.98 -3.39 25.64
N SER A 18 -3.21 -4.37 24.74
CA SER A 18 -3.66 -4.13 23.36
C SER A 18 -5.09 -3.58 23.25
N ALA A 19 -5.99 -3.99 24.15
CA ALA A 19 -7.39 -3.55 24.11
C ALA A 19 -7.58 -2.06 24.41
N ALA A 20 -6.86 -1.52 25.42
CA ALA A 20 -6.95 -0.11 25.78
C ALA A 20 -6.40 0.82 24.69
N ASP A 21 -5.34 0.40 24.00
CA ASP A 21 -4.78 1.13 22.86
C ASP A 21 -5.76 1.14 21.66
N LEU A 22 -6.46 0.03 21.41
CA LEU A 22 -7.45 -0.06 20.35
C LEU A 22 -8.67 0.84 20.62
N ASP A 23 -9.18 0.89 21.85
CA ASP A 23 -10.29 1.76 22.23
C ASP A 23 -9.91 3.24 22.06
N LYS A 24 -8.69 3.61 22.44
CA LYS A 24 -8.17 4.97 22.24
C LYS A 24 -8.10 5.33 20.75
N LEU A 25 -7.62 4.41 19.90
CA LEU A 25 -7.52 4.61 18.46
C LEU A 25 -8.90 4.73 17.80
N ASN A 26 -9.87 3.92 18.21
CA ASN A 26 -11.25 4.02 17.74
C ASN A 26 -11.86 5.38 18.10
N ASN A 27 -11.68 5.85 19.33
CA ASN A 27 -12.16 7.19 19.75
C ASN A 27 -11.51 8.33 18.96
N LEU A 28 -10.20 8.23 18.67
CA LEU A 28 -9.50 9.18 17.81
C LEU A 28 -10.06 9.15 16.37
N PHE A 29 -10.32 7.95 15.84
CA PHE A 29 -10.89 7.77 14.52
C PHE A 29 -12.29 8.37 14.39
N GLU A 30 -13.16 8.14 15.38
CA GLU A 30 -14.49 8.76 15.45
C GLU A 30 -14.41 10.28 15.55
N SER A 31 -13.47 10.80 16.35
CA SER A 31 -13.23 12.24 16.47
C SER A 31 -12.78 12.85 15.14
N ALA A 32 -11.88 12.17 14.41
CA ALA A 32 -11.44 12.57 13.08
C ALA A 32 -12.58 12.56 12.06
N ASN A 33 -13.42 11.51 12.07
CA ASN A 33 -14.62 11.43 11.23
C ASN A 33 -15.58 12.59 11.50
N LYS A 34 -15.78 12.96 12.77
CA LYS A 34 -16.62 14.10 13.14
C LYS A 34 -16.05 15.41 12.60
N LEU A 35 -14.75 15.66 12.79
CA LEU A 35 -14.10 16.86 12.26
C LEU A 35 -14.21 16.94 10.73
N TYR A 36 -14.03 15.81 10.04
CA TYR A 36 -14.20 15.72 8.59
C TYR A 36 -15.63 16.10 8.17
N ASN A 37 -16.64 15.53 8.82
CA ASN A 37 -18.06 15.83 8.55
C ASN A 37 -18.42 17.30 8.86
N ASP A 38 -17.75 17.91 9.84
CA ASP A 38 -17.89 19.33 10.18
C ASP A 38 -17.13 20.26 9.20
N GLY A 39 -16.48 19.72 8.17
CA GLY A 39 -15.69 20.47 7.18
C GLY A 39 -14.30 20.90 7.67
N LYS A 40 -13.88 20.44 8.85
CA LYS A 40 -12.57 20.75 9.47
C LYS A 40 -11.52 19.76 9.00
N TYR A 41 -11.21 19.82 7.71
CA TYR A 41 -10.40 18.81 7.03
C TYR A 41 -8.95 18.79 7.51
N LEU A 42 -8.36 19.94 7.85
CA LEU A 42 -6.98 20.00 8.37
C LEU A 42 -6.86 19.31 9.73
N GLU A 43 -7.80 19.57 10.64
CA GLU A 43 -7.84 18.97 11.97
C GLU A 43 -8.13 17.47 11.89
N ALA A 44 -9.04 17.05 11.01
CA ALA A 44 -9.28 15.64 10.74
C ALA A 44 -8.01 14.95 10.20
N ASN A 45 -7.30 15.60 9.28
CA ASN A 45 -6.06 15.09 8.70
C ASN A 45 -4.99 14.84 9.77
N TYR A 46 -4.78 15.78 10.70
CA TYR A 46 -3.84 15.60 11.81
C TYR A 46 -4.18 14.36 12.65
N LEU A 47 -5.45 14.17 13.03
CA LEU A 47 -5.86 13.01 13.82
C LEU A 47 -5.70 11.69 13.04
N TYR A 48 -6.11 11.66 11.77
CA TYR A 48 -5.91 10.47 10.94
C TYR A 48 -4.43 10.13 10.74
N LYS A 49 -3.57 11.13 10.57
CA LYS A 49 -2.12 10.92 10.44
C LYS A 49 -1.51 10.38 11.73
N ASP A 50 -1.94 10.88 12.89
CA ASP A 50 -1.53 10.37 14.19
C ASP A 50 -1.96 8.90 14.38
N ILE A 51 -3.18 8.56 13.95
CA ILE A 51 -3.65 7.17 13.97
C ILE A 51 -2.80 6.32 13.02
N ALA A 52 -2.51 6.78 11.80
CA ALA A 52 -1.69 6.05 10.84
C ALA A 52 -0.23 5.88 11.28
N ALA A 53 0.25 6.72 12.21
CA ALA A 53 1.56 6.59 12.83
C ALA A 53 1.59 5.57 13.98
N SER A 54 0.44 5.27 14.59
CA SER A 54 0.27 4.07 15.40
C SER A 54 0.17 2.86 14.45
N ASN A 55 0.63 1.67 14.81
CA ASN A 55 0.59 0.47 13.95
C ASN A 55 -0.83 0.01 13.51
N PHE A 56 -1.85 0.85 13.71
CA PHE A 56 -3.20 0.68 13.24
C PHE A 56 -3.32 1.12 11.79
N VAL A 57 -3.58 0.15 10.92
CA VAL A 57 -3.71 0.35 9.48
C VAL A 57 -5.02 -0.28 9.01
N SER A 58 -5.86 0.52 8.35
CA SER A 58 -7.09 0.04 7.73
C SER A 58 -7.35 0.77 6.42
N LYS A 59 -8.13 0.14 5.54
CA LYS A 59 -8.58 0.73 4.28
C LYS A 59 -9.37 2.02 4.55
N ASP A 60 -10.24 2.03 5.55
CA ASP A 60 -11.05 3.20 5.92
C ASP A 60 -10.20 4.36 6.45
N LEU A 61 -9.18 4.06 7.26
CA LEU A 61 -8.26 5.09 7.75
C LEU A 61 -7.54 5.79 6.61
N TYR A 62 -6.94 5.02 5.71
CA TYR A 62 -6.22 5.59 4.58
C TYR A 62 -7.15 6.27 3.58
N TYR A 63 -8.35 5.73 3.34
CA TYR A 63 -9.35 6.38 2.52
C TYR A 63 -9.77 7.73 3.10
N ASN A 64 -10.12 7.80 4.40
CA ASN A 64 -10.56 9.05 5.02
C ASN A 64 -9.43 10.08 5.12
N LEU A 65 -8.20 9.64 5.41
CA LEU A 65 -7.02 10.50 5.38
C LEU A 65 -6.78 11.07 3.97
N ALA A 66 -6.86 10.23 2.94
CA ALA A 66 -6.77 10.66 1.55
C ALA A 66 -7.85 11.67 1.18
N SER A 67 -9.11 11.40 1.55
CA SER A 67 -10.22 12.34 1.31
C SER A 67 -10.00 13.67 2.02
N SER A 68 -9.44 13.67 3.23
CA SER A 68 -9.09 14.91 3.93
C SER A 68 -7.98 15.70 3.22
N TYR A 69 -6.97 15.03 2.65
CA TYR A 69 -5.95 15.68 1.81
C TYR A 69 -6.54 16.24 0.51
N ALA A 70 -7.44 15.50 -0.14
CA ALA A 70 -8.12 15.97 -1.35
C ALA A 70 -8.98 17.21 -1.06
N ALA A 71 -9.69 17.22 0.06
CA ALA A 71 -10.55 18.33 0.47
C ALA A 71 -9.79 19.64 0.73
N ILE A 72 -8.50 19.56 1.09
CA ILE A 72 -7.61 20.73 1.26
C ILE A 72 -6.76 21.03 0.02
N GLY A 73 -7.01 20.34 -1.11
CA GLY A 73 -6.31 20.55 -2.38
C GLY A 73 -4.91 19.94 -2.47
N SER A 74 -4.55 19.02 -1.57
CA SER A 74 -3.25 18.35 -1.57
C SER A 74 -3.35 17.01 -2.30
N ASN A 75 -3.49 17.05 -3.62
CA ASN A 75 -3.88 15.86 -4.39
C ASN A 75 -2.78 14.80 -4.42
N GLY A 76 -1.50 15.18 -4.40
CA GLY A 76 -0.40 14.22 -4.32
C GLY A 76 -0.45 13.35 -3.06
N TYR A 77 -0.72 13.95 -1.90
CA TYR A 77 -0.94 13.19 -0.66
C TYR A 77 -2.25 12.43 -0.66
N ALA A 78 -3.31 12.97 -1.26
CA ALA A 78 -4.56 12.23 -1.42
C ALA A 78 -4.36 10.93 -2.22
N VAL A 79 -3.69 11.02 -3.38
CA VAL A 79 -3.35 9.85 -4.20
C VAL A 79 -2.47 8.88 -3.42
N LEU A 80 -1.44 9.35 -2.71
CA LEU A 80 -0.60 8.51 -1.86
C LEU A 80 -1.42 7.65 -0.88
N TYR A 81 -2.33 8.26 -0.14
CA TYR A 81 -3.12 7.54 0.86
C TYR A 81 -4.24 6.69 0.23
N TYR A 82 -4.82 7.09 -0.91
CA TYR A 82 -5.73 6.22 -1.64
C TYR A 82 -5.02 4.97 -2.19
N GLU A 83 -3.79 5.10 -2.70
CA GLU A 83 -2.97 3.94 -3.12
C GLU A 83 -2.66 3.04 -1.92
N LYS A 84 -2.35 3.62 -0.75
CA LYS A 84 -2.21 2.84 0.50
C LYS A 84 -3.50 2.11 0.89
N ALA A 85 -4.67 2.70 0.66
CA ALA A 85 -5.95 2.04 0.86
C ALA A 85 -6.16 0.87 -0.13
N LEU A 86 -5.74 1.03 -1.40
CA LEU A 86 -5.77 -0.02 -2.41
C LEU A 86 -4.79 -1.17 -2.14
N ASN A 87 -3.66 -0.91 -1.49
CA ASN A 87 -2.77 -1.99 -1.03
C ASN A 87 -3.46 -2.92 -0.02
N ILE A 88 -4.44 -2.42 0.73
CA ILE A 88 -5.26 -3.20 1.66
C ILE A 88 -6.47 -3.82 0.95
N SER A 89 -7.13 -3.05 0.07
CA SER A 89 -8.30 -3.50 -0.69
C SER A 89 -8.13 -3.24 -2.20
N PRO A 90 -7.41 -4.11 -2.94
CA PRO A 90 -7.06 -3.88 -4.35
C PRO A 90 -8.26 -3.83 -5.30
N PHE A 91 -9.45 -4.21 -4.83
CA PHE A 91 -10.68 -4.23 -5.61
C PHE A 91 -11.63 -3.08 -5.28
N ASP A 92 -11.28 -2.19 -4.34
CA ASP A 92 -12.13 -1.09 -3.93
C ASP A 92 -12.39 -0.12 -5.09
N LYS A 93 -13.63 -0.08 -5.57
CA LYS A 93 -14.01 0.71 -6.75
C LYS A 93 -14.07 2.19 -6.43
N GLU A 94 -14.49 2.54 -5.22
CA GLU A 94 -14.67 3.91 -4.77
C GLU A 94 -13.33 4.65 -4.73
N THR A 95 -12.34 4.05 -4.05
CA THR A 95 -10.96 4.55 -3.97
C THR A 95 -10.35 4.76 -5.36
N LYS A 96 -10.60 3.85 -6.31
CA LYS A 96 -10.13 4.00 -7.69
C LYS A 96 -10.75 5.19 -8.38
N VAL A 97 -12.06 5.38 -8.25
CA VAL A 97 -12.75 6.53 -8.84
C VAL A 97 -12.16 7.83 -8.29
N MET A 98 -11.83 7.86 -6.99
CA MET A 98 -11.18 9.03 -6.39
C MET A 98 -9.79 9.28 -7.00
N ILE A 99 -8.92 8.28 -7.11
CA ILE A 99 -7.59 8.44 -7.74
C ILE A 99 -7.71 8.92 -9.20
N ASN A 100 -8.60 8.32 -9.98
CA ASN A 100 -8.81 8.70 -11.37
C ASN A 100 -9.32 10.14 -11.50
N SER A 101 -10.17 10.58 -10.56
CA SER A 101 -10.67 11.96 -10.54
C SER A 101 -9.57 12.98 -10.24
N LEU A 102 -8.56 12.59 -9.45
CA LEU A 102 -7.44 13.45 -9.07
C LEU A 102 -6.32 13.48 -10.11
N THR A 103 -6.05 12.35 -10.76
CA THR A 103 -4.92 12.20 -11.67
C THR A 103 -5.29 12.29 -13.15
N GLY A 104 -6.57 12.14 -13.50
CA GLY A 104 -7.04 12.00 -14.88
C GLY A 104 -6.63 10.69 -15.57
N ASN A 105 -5.91 9.81 -14.86
CA ASN A 105 -5.45 8.53 -15.38
C ASN A 105 -6.48 7.44 -15.11
N ASN A 106 -6.79 6.66 -16.14
CA ASN A 106 -7.60 5.45 -16.02
C ASN A 106 -6.76 4.17 -15.98
N ASP A 107 -5.43 4.33 -15.95
CA ASP A 107 -4.46 3.24 -15.91
C ASP A 107 -4.45 2.58 -14.52
N TYR A 108 -5.46 1.73 -14.31
CA TYR A 108 -5.47 0.78 -13.22
C TYR A 108 -5.50 -0.64 -13.77
N ASP A 109 -4.42 -1.37 -13.51
CA ASP A 109 -4.17 -2.76 -13.89
C ASP A 109 -5.05 -3.78 -13.14
N SER A 110 -6.35 -3.50 -13.05
CA SER A 110 -7.36 -4.41 -12.49
C SER A 110 -7.27 -5.80 -13.13
N GLN A 111 -6.96 -5.89 -14.42
CA GLN A 111 -6.77 -7.15 -15.12
C GLN A 111 -5.55 -7.91 -14.58
N LEU A 112 -4.40 -7.26 -14.38
CA LEU A 112 -3.21 -7.91 -13.84
C LEU A 112 -3.42 -8.37 -12.40
N ILE A 113 -4.11 -7.57 -11.59
CA ILE A 113 -4.47 -7.93 -10.21
C ILE A 113 -5.40 -9.14 -10.20
N ILE A 114 -6.47 -9.14 -11.02
CA ILE A 114 -7.38 -10.28 -11.15
C ILE A 114 -6.62 -11.54 -11.59
N ILE A 115 -5.74 -11.42 -12.58
CA ILE A 115 -4.90 -12.52 -13.06
C ILE A 115 -3.99 -13.03 -11.94
N MET A 116 -3.35 -12.13 -11.18
CA MET A 116 -2.48 -12.46 -10.06
C MET A 116 -3.24 -13.27 -8.98
N TYR A 117 -4.40 -12.80 -8.54
CA TYR A 117 -5.21 -13.53 -7.57
C TYR A 117 -5.79 -14.85 -8.14
N GLY A 118 -6.05 -14.91 -9.45
CA GLY A 118 -6.43 -16.15 -10.14
C GLY A 118 -5.34 -17.22 -10.08
N PHE A 119 -4.09 -16.86 -10.37
CA PHE A 119 -2.94 -17.76 -10.21
C PHE A 119 -2.72 -18.19 -8.75
N LEU A 120 -2.90 -17.27 -7.79
CA LEU A 120 -2.81 -17.57 -6.36
C LEU A 120 -3.89 -18.57 -5.92
N MET A 121 -5.14 -18.40 -6.38
CA MET A 121 -6.21 -19.37 -6.12
C MET A 121 -5.91 -20.74 -6.71
N LEU A 122 -5.40 -20.79 -7.95
CA LEU A 122 -5.02 -22.04 -8.59
C LEU A 122 -3.90 -22.75 -7.82
N PHE A 123 -2.90 -22.00 -7.34
CA PHE A 123 -1.86 -22.50 -6.45
C PHE A 123 -2.46 -23.15 -5.19
N LEU A 124 -3.38 -22.48 -4.50
CA LEU A 124 -4.03 -23.01 -3.28
C LEU A 124 -4.80 -24.32 -3.57
N VAL A 125 -5.47 -24.43 -4.72
CA VAL A 125 -6.15 -25.67 -5.13
C VAL A 125 -5.16 -26.81 -5.34
N PHE A 126 -4.07 -26.59 -6.08
CA PHE A 126 -3.07 -27.65 -6.29
C PHE A 126 -2.29 -28.01 -5.01
N PHE A 127 -2.05 -27.03 -4.14
CA PHE A 127 -1.41 -27.24 -2.85
C PHE A 127 -2.28 -28.10 -1.91
N THR A 128 -3.59 -27.84 -1.86
CA THR A 128 -4.53 -28.66 -1.08
C THR A 128 -4.65 -30.07 -1.63
N LEU A 129 -4.70 -30.26 -2.96
CA LEU A 129 -4.65 -31.58 -3.60
C LEU A 129 -3.38 -32.36 -3.23
N MET A 130 -2.22 -31.67 -3.23
CA MET A 130 -0.94 -32.27 -2.81
C MET A 130 -1.00 -32.75 -1.35
N ILE A 131 -1.54 -31.94 -0.43
CA ILE A 131 -1.69 -32.32 0.99
C ILE A 131 -2.61 -33.53 1.13
N MET A 132 -3.76 -33.56 0.45
CA MET A 132 -4.69 -34.71 0.51
C MET A 132 -4.02 -36.01 0.05
N MET A 133 -3.24 -35.96 -1.03
CA MET A 133 -2.47 -37.11 -1.50
C MET A 133 -1.38 -37.54 -0.52
N PHE A 134 -0.71 -36.58 0.13
CA PHE A 134 0.29 -36.87 1.15
C PHE A 134 -0.35 -37.53 2.39
N ILE A 135 -1.52 -37.09 2.83
CA ILE A 135 -2.22 -37.70 3.98
C ILE A 135 -2.54 -39.17 3.70
N LYS A 136 -3.04 -39.48 2.49
CA LYS A 136 -3.43 -40.84 2.08
C LYS A 136 -2.23 -41.76 1.85
N SER A 137 -1.20 -41.29 1.14
CA SER A 137 -0.11 -42.13 0.64
C SER A 137 1.21 -42.00 1.40
N LYS A 138 1.33 -40.99 2.28
CA LYS A 138 2.56 -40.57 2.97
C LYS A 138 3.74 -40.30 2.03
N LYS A 139 3.49 -40.13 0.73
CA LYS A 139 4.48 -39.80 -0.30
C LYS A 139 4.12 -38.46 -0.94
N ILE A 140 5.13 -37.65 -1.20
CA ILE A 140 4.96 -36.37 -1.89
C ILE A 140 4.84 -36.64 -3.39
N ASN A 141 3.77 -36.12 -4.02
CA ASN A 141 3.63 -36.14 -5.46
C ASN A 141 4.50 -35.03 -6.07
N LYS A 142 5.67 -35.39 -6.61
CA LYS A 142 6.65 -34.45 -7.17
C LYS A 142 6.09 -33.59 -8.31
N PHE A 143 5.17 -34.14 -9.11
CA PHE A 143 4.51 -33.38 -10.18
C PHE A 143 3.64 -32.27 -9.63
N LEU A 144 2.79 -32.57 -8.63
CA LEU A 144 1.95 -31.55 -7.98
C LEU A 144 2.79 -30.51 -7.25
N LEU A 145 3.89 -30.92 -6.61
CA LEU A 145 4.82 -29.99 -5.99
C LEU A 145 5.41 -29.03 -7.03
N MET A 146 5.94 -29.54 -8.15
CA MET A 146 6.47 -28.71 -9.22
C MET A 146 5.41 -27.77 -9.80
N LEU A 147 4.19 -28.26 -10.03
CA LEU A 147 3.09 -27.46 -10.56
C LEU A 147 2.71 -26.32 -9.61
N SER A 148 2.64 -26.58 -8.30
CA SER A 148 2.37 -25.55 -7.30
C SER A 148 3.46 -24.47 -7.28
N ILE A 149 4.73 -24.84 -7.39
CA ILE A 149 5.85 -23.87 -7.45
C ILE A 149 5.77 -23.02 -8.72
N VAL A 150 5.46 -23.62 -9.88
CA VAL A 150 5.33 -22.91 -11.15
C VAL A 150 4.22 -21.86 -11.09
N LEU A 151 3.11 -22.14 -10.39
CA LEU A 151 1.99 -21.19 -10.25
C LEU A 151 2.31 -19.96 -9.40
N LEU A 152 3.40 -19.98 -8.61
CA LEU A 152 3.89 -18.80 -7.87
C LEU A 152 4.72 -17.84 -8.75
N ILE A 153 5.23 -18.29 -9.89
CA ILE A 153 6.09 -17.48 -10.74
C ILE A 153 5.30 -16.31 -11.35
N PRO A 154 4.12 -16.50 -11.97
CA PRO A 154 3.31 -15.40 -12.49
C PRO A 154 2.92 -14.40 -11.39
N THR A 155 2.59 -14.87 -10.19
CA THR A 155 2.20 -13.97 -9.09
C THR A 155 3.36 -13.07 -8.67
N ALA A 156 4.58 -13.60 -8.59
CA ALA A 156 5.76 -12.82 -8.25
C ALA A 156 6.13 -11.78 -9.33
N ILE A 157 6.01 -12.16 -10.61
CA ILE A 157 6.26 -11.24 -11.74
C ILE A 157 5.23 -10.12 -11.78
N LEU A 158 3.94 -10.45 -11.65
CA LEU A 158 2.85 -9.48 -11.71
C LEU A 158 2.91 -8.49 -10.53
N ASN A 159 3.21 -8.97 -9.32
CA ASN A 159 3.36 -8.09 -8.15
C ASN A 159 4.44 -7.00 -8.34
N ASN A 160 5.54 -7.33 -9.03
CA ASN A 160 6.62 -6.37 -9.31
C ASN A 160 6.26 -5.33 -10.39
N ASN A 161 5.22 -5.58 -11.19
CA ASN A 161 4.78 -4.69 -12.26
C ASN A 161 3.61 -3.80 -11.83
N ILE A 162 2.73 -4.31 -10.97
CA ILE A 162 1.54 -3.60 -10.47
C ILE A 162 1.94 -2.52 -9.47
N ASN A 163 2.96 -2.78 -8.64
CA ASN A 163 3.33 -1.87 -7.58
C ASN A 163 4.30 -0.82 -8.11
N SER A 164 3.79 0.41 -8.26
CA SER A 164 4.65 1.58 -8.18
C SER A 164 5.13 1.73 -6.74
N ASP A 165 6.36 2.16 -6.57
CA ASP A 165 6.95 2.23 -5.23
C ASP A 165 6.66 3.60 -4.57
N TYR A 166 6.49 4.66 -5.37
CA TYR A 166 6.37 6.03 -4.88
C TYR A 166 5.31 6.83 -5.66
N VAL A 167 4.77 7.86 -4.99
CA VAL A 167 3.85 8.88 -5.54
C VAL A 167 4.49 10.25 -5.40
N ILE A 168 4.37 11.10 -6.42
CA ILE A 168 4.76 12.51 -6.33
C ILE A 168 3.76 13.28 -5.47
N THR A 169 4.24 13.94 -4.43
CA THR A 169 3.40 14.65 -3.45
C THR A 169 3.39 16.16 -3.61
N ILE A 170 4.26 16.69 -4.47
CA ILE A 170 4.34 18.12 -4.77
C ILE A 170 3.94 18.39 -6.22
N ASP A 171 3.29 19.53 -6.43
CA ASP A 171 2.95 19.95 -7.78
C ASP A 171 4.20 20.40 -8.57
N ASN A 172 4.20 20.13 -9.88
CA ASN A 172 5.25 20.49 -10.84
C ASN A 172 6.67 20.07 -10.42
N ALA A 173 6.85 18.81 -10.00
CA ALA A 173 8.16 18.28 -9.64
C ALA A 173 9.07 18.14 -10.88
N ASN A 174 10.28 18.71 -10.79
CA ASN A 174 11.26 18.60 -11.88
C ASN A 174 11.95 17.24 -11.85
N LEU A 175 12.00 16.59 -13.01
CA LEU A 175 12.82 15.42 -13.30
C LEU A 175 14.11 15.86 -13.99
N TYR A 176 15.25 15.45 -13.47
CA TYR A 176 16.58 15.92 -13.88
C TYR A 176 17.37 14.83 -14.61
N SER A 177 18.30 15.22 -15.49
CA SER A 177 19.17 14.28 -16.19
C SER A 177 20.30 13.73 -15.30
N GLY A 178 20.63 14.42 -14.21
CA GLY A 178 21.57 13.98 -13.18
C GLY A 178 21.04 14.23 -11.77
N SER A 179 21.72 13.69 -10.76
CA SER A 179 21.39 13.82 -9.33
C SER A 179 21.73 15.21 -8.76
N SER A 180 21.39 16.28 -9.49
CA SER A 180 21.66 17.66 -9.12
C SER A 180 20.68 18.60 -9.80
N THR A 181 20.23 19.62 -9.07
CA THR A 181 19.38 20.70 -9.60
C THR A 181 20.07 21.55 -10.67
N LYS A 182 21.40 21.42 -10.82
CA LYS A 182 22.18 22.08 -11.89
C LYS A 182 22.12 21.34 -13.22
N SER A 183 21.69 20.08 -13.23
CA SER A 183 21.56 19.30 -14.46
C SER A 183 20.31 19.72 -15.24
N SER A 184 20.23 19.34 -16.52
CA SER A 184 19.09 19.70 -17.36
C SER A 184 17.80 19.03 -16.88
N ILE A 185 16.69 19.77 -16.95
CA ILE A 185 15.36 19.22 -16.68
C ILE A 185 14.96 18.36 -17.89
N VAL A 186 14.67 17.09 -17.62
CA VAL A 186 14.19 16.09 -18.59
C VAL A 186 12.68 16.24 -18.79
N SER A 187 11.93 16.44 -17.70
CA SER A 187 10.48 16.60 -17.71
C SER A 187 9.98 17.23 -16.42
N GLN A 188 8.72 17.66 -16.40
CA GLN A 188 7.99 18.07 -15.20
C GLN A 188 6.86 17.09 -14.95
N ILE A 189 6.74 16.65 -13.70
CA ILE A 189 5.83 15.61 -13.25
C ILE A 189 4.78 16.26 -12.34
N SER A 190 3.51 15.93 -12.58
CA SER A 190 2.39 16.44 -11.77
C SER A 190 2.27 15.66 -10.46
N GLU A 191 1.69 16.29 -9.44
CA GLU A 191 1.36 15.57 -8.22
C GLU A 191 0.40 14.39 -8.49
N GLY A 192 0.53 13.33 -7.70
CA GLY A 192 -0.24 12.10 -7.88
C GLY A 192 0.32 11.16 -8.95
N GLU A 193 1.34 11.56 -9.73
CA GLU A 193 1.98 10.63 -10.66
C GLU A 193 2.75 9.54 -9.89
N LYS A 194 2.56 8.29 -10.34
CA LYS A 194 3.19 7.11 -9.75
C LYS A 194 4.49 6.76 -10.46
N LEU A 195 5.51 6.43 -9.69
CA LEU A 195 6.85 6.16 -10.19
C LEU A 195 7.47 4.93 -9.56
N LYS A 196 8.30 4.24 -10.33
CA LYS A 196 9.17 3.16 -9.84
C LYS A 196 10.57 3.70 -9.58
N VAL A 197 11.10 3.48 -8.38
CA VAL A 197 12.49 3.82 -8.08
C VAL A 197 13.40 2.72 -8.60
N LEU A 198 14.38 3.10 -9.41
CA LEU A 198 15.39 2.21 -9.96
C LEU A 198 16.69 2.28 -9.16
N GLU A 199 17.06 3.48 -8.71
CA GLU A 199 18.27 3.71 -7.91
C GLU A 199 18.02 4.78 -6.85
N GLU A 200 18.68 4.62 -5.70
CA GLU A 200 18.72 5.64 -4.66
C GLU A 200 20.14 6.21 -4.54
N TYR A 201 20.27 7.54 -4.53
CA TYR A 201 21.55 8.19 -4.36
C TYR A 201 21.42 9.44 -3.48
N THR A 202 21.97 9.39 -2.26
CA THR A 202 21.91 10.50 -1.30
C THR A 202 20.48 11.01 -1.10
N ASN A 203 20.18 12.23 -1.58
CA ASN A 203 18.88 12.90 -1.53
C ASN A 203 18.07 12.78 -2.84
N TRP A 204 18.46 11.87 -3.72
CA TRP A 204 17.83 11.68 -5.03
C TRP A 204 17.35 10.25 -5.25
N TYR A 205 16.26 10.13 -6.00
CA TYR A 205 15.80 8.90 -6.60
C TYR A 205 15.98 8.96 -8.11
N TYR A 206 16.57 7.92 -8.71
CA TYR A 206 16.45 7.69 -10.14
C TYR A 206 15.18 6.88 -10.39
N VAL A 207 14.24 7.47 -11.12
CA VAL A 207 12.87 6.96 -11.25
C VAL A 207 12.51 6.63 -12.70
N LYS A 208 11.53 5.75 -12.86
CA LYS A 208 10.89 5.42 -14.13
C LYS A 208 9.37 5.60 -14.00
N GLY A 209 8.83 6.55 -14.76
CA GLY A 209 7.42 6.68 -15.10
C GLY A 209 7.28 6.72 -16.63
N ASN A 210 6.56 7.71 -17.14
CA ASN A 210 6.57 8.05 -18.58
C ASN A 210 7.96 8.46 -19.08
N PHE A 211 8.70 9.15 -18.20
CA PHE A 211 10.10 9.53 -18.41
C PHE A 211 11.00 8.85 -17.37
N LYS A 212 12.31 8.82 -17.66
CA LYS A 212 13.34 8.41 -16.71
C LYS A 212 14.20 9.61 -16.33
N GLY A 213 14.59 9.68 -15.07
CA GLY A 213 15.47 10.74 -14.58
C GLY A 213 15.57 10.77 -13.06
N TRP A 214 16.24 11.78 -12.55
CA TRP A 214 16.49 11.99 -11.13
C TRP A 214 15.49 12.96 -10.52
N ILE A 215 14.93 12.62 -9.38
CA ILE A 215 14.00 13.47 -8.61
C ILE A 215 14.43 13.56 -7.16
N SER A 216 14.14 14.68 -6.51
CA SER A 216 14.43 14.86 -5.08
C SER A 216 13.60 13.89 -4.24
N LYS A 217 14.21 13.27 -3.22
CA LYS A 217 13.48 12.43 -2.25
C LYS A 217 12.34 13.17 -1.55
N SER A 218 12.47 14.50 -1.39
CA SER A 218 11.43 15.33 -0.76
C SER A 218 10.17 15.52 -1.61
N SER A 219 10.22 15.16 -2.89
CA SER A 219 9.12 15.35 -3.85
C SER A 219 8.26 14.10 -4.01
N ALA A 220 8.72 12.95 -3.48
CA ALA A 220 8.11 11.65 -3.69
C ALA A 220 8.01 10.88 -2.36
N GLU A 221 6.84 10.34 -2.08
CA GLU A 221 6.60 9.54 -0.88
C GLU A 221 6.31 8.09 -1.26
N LYS A 222 6.76 7.16 -0.41
CA LYS A 222 6.58 5.73 -0.66
C LYS A 222 5.12 5.33 -0.40
N ILE A 223 4.55 4.57 -1.34
CA ILE A 223 3.24 3.92 -1.17
C ILE A 223 3.35 2.85 -0.07
#